data_AF-A0A7W7B6U8-F1
#
_entry.id   AF-A0A7W7B6U8-F1
#
_cell.length_a   1.000
_cell.length_b   1.000
_cell.length_c   1.000
_cell.angle_alpha   90.00
_cell.angle_beta   90.00
_cell.angle_gamma   90.00
#
_symmetry.space_group_name_H-M   'P 1'
#
loop_
_entity.id
_entity.type
_entity.pdbx_description
1 polymer ?
#
loop_
_entity_poly.entity_id
_entity_poly.type
_entity_poly.pdbx_seq_one_letter_code
_entity_poly.pdbx_strand_id
1 'polypeptide(L)'
;MLDDGRTISFDTKLYTDIDHGYAATIHKAQGVTIDRAYVMATGGMDRHGAYVALSRHRERVDLYYGKETFKNEQQLIRTLARDRGKDMVGDYGPIADKAEAFAARRGITLRERVKELAVKVRDMFEGLQLKAEPLTPPKPQLEPAVERYARTVQKTREMGLARVPMSEPLRAMHERDEAALDAIRPGAARDLRNAWRADLKLLDTMARGDVRQARALLDEAERVRSDPSYRADRFVAEWTRLRKQQEHARFWGEEHKLPKINAGMAGLAKSLERDAQMESLLRPRARELGLGIGMEPARGLSRELSDWFGLSRGRGLSR
;
A
#
# COMPACT_ATOMS: atom_id res chain seq x y z
N MET A 1 49.58 -0.81 -30.70
CA MET A 1 50.11 -2.15 -31.02
C MET A 1 49.48 -3.13 -30.06
N LEU A 2 48.98 -4.26 -30.57
CA LEU A 2 48.66 -5.39 -29.70
C LEU A 2 49.98 -5.99 -29.18
N ASP A 3 49.95 -6.71 -28.06
CA ASP A 3 51.16 -7.28 -27.43
C ASP A 3 51.93 -8.26 -28.33
N ASP A 4 51.36 -8.66 -29.46
CA ASP A 4 51.98 -9.51 -30.49
C ASP A 4 52.48 -8.75 -31.74
N GLY A 5 52.46 -7.42 -31.71
CA GLY A 5 52.95 -6.57 -32.80
C GLY A 5 52.04 -6.49 -34.04
N ARG A 6 50.86 -7.13 -34.03
CA ARG A 6 49.94 -7.07 -35.16
C ARG A 6 49.28 -5.70 -35.28
N THR A 7 49.15 -5.24 -36.53
CA THR A 7 48.37 -4.05 -36.89
C THR A 7 47.05 -4.49 -37.47
N ILE A 8 45.96 -4.10 -36.82
CA ILE A 8 44.57 -4.35 -37.26
C ILE A 8 43.94 -2.97 -37.51
N SER A 9 43.26 -2.81 -38.64
CA SER A 9 42.55 -1.58 -39.00
C SER A 9 41.05 -1.84 -39.06
N PHE A 10 40.26 -0.93 -38.50
CA PHE A 10 38.80 -0.96 -38.49
C PHE A 10 38.27 0.44 -38.81
N ASP A 11 37.12 0.51 -39.49
CA ASP A 11 36.44 1.77 -39.76
C ASP A 11 35.57 2.14 -38.55
N THR A 12 35.86 3.27 -37.92
CA THR A 12 35.10 3.77 -36.76
C THR A 12 33.66 4.18 -37.10
N LYS A 13 33.32 4.32 -38.38
CA LYS A 13 31.93 4.48 -38.83
C LYS A 13 31.14 3.17 -38.80
N LEU A 14 31.82 2.03 -38.89
CA LEU A 14 31.21 0.70 -38.98
C LEU A 14 31.32 -0.11 -37.69
N TYR A 15 32.22 0.28 -36.77
CA TYR A 15 32.44 -0.42 -35.51
C TYR A 15 32.59 0.58 -34.35
N THR A 16 31.58 0.61 -33.46
CA THR A 16 31.45 1.59 -32.39
C THR A 16 31.89 1.09 -31.01
N ASP A 17 32.28 -0.18 -30.88
CA ASP A 17 32.62 -0.81 -29.59
C ASP A 17 34.09 -0.58 -29.17
N ILE A 18 34.59 0.63 -29.39
CA ILE A 18 35.97 1.01 -29.08
C ILE A 18 35.96 2.21 -28.14
N ASP A 19 36.47 1.98 -26.93
CA ASP A 19 36.63 2.99 -25.90
C ASP A 19 38.08 3.48 -25.82
N HIS A 20 38.28 4.75 -25.47
CA HIS A 20 39.60 5.23 -25.08
C HIS A 20 40.05 4.60 -23.75
N GLY A 21 41.27 4.04 -23.73
CA GLY A 21 41.82 3.33 -22.58
C GLY A 21 42.61 4.17 -21.57
N TYR A 22 42.56 5.50 -21.62
CA TYR A 22 43.35 6.36 -20.72
C TYR A 22 42.98 6.20 -19.23
N ALA A 23 41.73 5.83 -18.96
CA ALA A 23 41.27 5.48 -17.62
C ALA A 23 40.29 4.31 -17.74
N ALA A 24 40.41 3.34 -16.83
CA ALA A 24 39.52 2.18 -16.78
C ALA A 24 38.77 2.16 -15.46
N THR A 25 37.55 1.63 -15.49
CA THR A 25 36.82 1.34 -14.25
C THR A 25 37.50 0.19 -13.52
N ILE A 26 37.38 0.18 -12.19
CA ILE A 26 37.93 -0.88 -11.32
C ILE A 26 37.47 -2.27 -11.79
N HIS A 27 36.24 -2.38 -12.28
CA HIS A 27 35.66 -3.61 -12.82
C HIS A 27 36.33 -4.06 -14.13
N LYS A 28 36.65 -3.13 -15.05
CA LYS A 28 37.34 -3.44 -16.31
C LYS A 28 38.83 -3.77 -16.10
N ALA A 29 39.44 -3.27 -15.02
CA ALA A 29 40.84 -3.51 -14.67
C ALA A 29 41.04 -4.67 -13.67
N GLN A 30 40.01 -5.47 -13.41
CA GLN A 30 40.11 -6.60 -12.49
C GLN A 30 41.07 -7.66 -13.04
N GLY A 31 42.01 -8.12 -12.21
CA GLY A 31 43.03 -9.10 -12.61
C GLY A 31 44.25 -8.51 -13.32
N VAL A 32 44.24 -7.22 -13.63
CA VAL A 32 45.41 -6.53 -14.20
C VAL A 32 46.40 -6.20 -13.08
N THR A 33 47.70 -6.32 -13.36
CA THR A 33 48.78 -5.84 -12.50
C THR A 33 49.63 -4.86 -13.30
N ILE A 34 49.75 -3.63 -12.80
CA ILE A 34 50.50 -2.53 -13.42
C ILE A 34 51.57 -2.04 -12.46
N ASP A 35 52.63 -1.42 -12.96
CA ASP A 35 53.71 -0.97 -12.07
C ASP A 35 53.28 0.25 -11.24
N ARG A 36 52.52 1.17 -11.85
CA ARG A 36 52.01 2.39 -11.21
C ARG A 36 50.50 2.56 -11.42
N ALA A 37 49.76 2.72 -10.33
CA ALA A 37 48.32 2.94 -10.35
C ALA A 37 47.96 4.34 -9.86
N TYR A 38 47.16 5.07 -10.63
CA TYR A 38 46.54 6.33 -10.21
C TYR A 38 45.05 6.07 -9.99
N VAL A 39 44.59 6.15 -8.74
CA VAL A 39 43.22 5.80 -8.37
C VAL A 39 42.46 7.07 -8.00
N MET A 40 41.31 7.29 -8.64
CA MET A 40 40.39 8.37 -8.25
C MET A 40 39.27 7.83 -7.36
N ALA A 41 39.25 8.26 -6.10
CA ALA A 41 38.19 7.92 -5.17
C ALA A 41 36.88 8.62 -5.52
N THR A 42 35.79 7.86 -5.52
CA THR A 42 34.44 8.39 -5.73
C THR A 42 33.51 7.97 -4.61
N GLY A 43 32.43 8.72 -4.38
CA GLY A 43 31.47 8.43 -3.30
C GLY A 43 30.75 7.08 -3.43
N GLY A 44 30.81 6.46 -4.61
CA GLY A 44 30.27 5.12 -4.88
C GLY A 44 31.18 3.96 -4.44
N MET A 45 32.42 4.24 -4.05
CA MET A 45 33.36 3.20 -3.62
C MET A 45 33.04 2.66 -2.23
N ASP A 46 33.51 1.44 -1.99
CA ASP A 46 33.40 0.68 -0.74
C ASP A 46 34.72 -0.06 -0.47
N ARG A 47 34.75 -0.88 0.59
CA ARG A 47 35.93 -1.66 0.98
C ARG A 47 36.44 -2.57 -0.11
N HIS A 48 35.54 -3.19 -0.88
CA HIS A 48 35.94 -4.10 -1.94
C HIS A 48 36.52 -3.35 -3.14
N GLY A 49 35.86 -2.28 -3.58
CA GLY A 49 36.36 -1.41 -4.64
C GLY A 49 37.70 -0.77 -4.29
N ALA A 50 37.87 -0.33 -3.03
CA ALA A 50 39.13 0.21 -2.54
C ALA A 50 40.24 -0.83 -2.55
N TYR A 51 39.99 -2.03 -2.02
CA TYR A 51 40.96 -3.12 -2.03
C TYR A 51 41.38 -3.47 -3.46
N VAL A 52 40.41 -3.70 -4.35
CA VAL A 52 40.67 -4.06 -5.73
C VAL A 52 41.45 -2.97 -6.45
N ALA A 53 41.12 -1.68 -6.29
CA ALA A 53 41.80 -0.58 -6.97
C ALA A 53 43.23 -0.38 -6.43
N LEU A 54 43.39 -0.38 -5.11
CA LEU A 54 44.67 -0.14 -4.46
C LEU A 54 45.62 -1.32 -4.61
N SER A 55 45.14 -2.55 -4.85
CA SER A 55 45.99 -3.74 -4.99
C SER A 55 46.46 -4.03 -6.42
N ARG A 56 46.23 -3.15 -7.41
CA ARG A 56 46.65 -3.39 -8.81
C ARG A 56 48.10 -2.98 -9.10
N HIS A 57 48.72 -2.19 -8.21
CA HIS A 57 50.08 -1.70 -8.41
C HIS A 57 51.14 -2.72 -7.95
N ARG A 58 52.32 -2.71 -8.59
CA ARG A 58 53.53 -3.40 -8.08
C ARG A 58 54.44 -2.47 -7.29
N GLU A 59 54.66 -1.25 -7.80
CA GLU A 59 55.65 -0.33 -7.24
C GLU A 59 55.02 0.82 -6.48
N ARG A 60 54.00 1.48 -7.07
CA ARG A 60 53.40 2.67 -6.48
C ARG A 60 51.91 2.81 -6.79
N VAL A 61 51.16 3.28 -5.80
CA VAL A 61 49.79 3.77 -5.97
C VAL A 61 49.65 5.18 -5.44
N ASP A 62 48.98 6.03 -6.21
CA ASP A 62 48.57 7.38 -5.79
C ASP A 62 47.04 7.45 -5.78
N LEU A 63 46.47 7.76 -4.61
CA LEU A 63 45.03 7.90 -4.41
C LEU A 63 44.64 9.37 -4.41
N TYR A 64 43.79 9.76 -5.35
CA TYR A 64 43.24 11.10 -5.47
C TYR A 64 41.78 11.12 -5.04
N TYR A 65 41.33 12.25 -4.51
CA TYR A 65 39.93 12.46 -4.20
C TYR A 65 39.56 13.92 -4.40
N GLY A 66 38.34 14.17 -4.88
CA GLY A 66 37.81 15.53 -5.03
C GLY A 66 37.29 16.07 -3.70
N LYS A 67 37.63 17.32 -3.36
CA LYS A 67 37.10 18.01 -2.16
C LYS A 67 35.57 18.16 -2.18
N GLU A 68 34.98 18.21 -3.37
CA GLU A 68 33.51 18.21 -3.56
C GLU A 68 32.87 16.88 -3.15
N THR A 69 33.58 15.76 -3.31
CA THR A 69 33.08 14.43 -2.96
C THR A 69 33.39 14.08 -1.51
N PHE A 70 34.56 14.48 -1.02
CA PHE A 70 35.01 14.23 0.35
C PHE A 70 35.56 15.50 0.97
N LYS A 71 34.90 15.98 2.02
CA LYS A 71 35.27 17.20 2.73
C LYS A 71 36.61 17.08 3.46
N ASN A 72 36.93 15.88 3.93
CA ASN A 72 38.15 15.57 4.64
C ASN A 72 38.53 14.08 4.49
N GLU A 73 39.76 13.76 4.88
CA GLU A 73 40.30 12.39 4.84
C GLU A 73 39.48 11.40 5.67
N GLN A 74 38.93 11.82 6.81
CA GLN A 74 38.07 10.96 7.63
C GLN A 74 36.80 10.52 6.90
N GLN A 75 36.22 11.37 6.06
CA GLN A 75 35.06 11.02 5.23
C GLN A 75 35.43 10.05 4.10
N LEU A 76 36.63 10.22 3.52
CA LEU A 76 37.19 9.27 2.56
C LEU A 76 37.37 7.90 3.20
N ILE A 77 38.10 7.82 4.33
CA ILE A 77 38.35 6.57 5.07
C ILE A 77 37.02 5.90 5.43
N ARG A 78 36.04 6.63 5.97
CA ARG A 78 34.73 6.07 6.29
C ARG A 78 34.00 5.51 5.08
N THR A 79 34.16 6.11 3.90
CA THR A 79 33.52 5.64 2.66
C THR A 79 34.22 4.39 2.13
N LEU A 80 35.55 4.41 2.09
CA LEU A 80 36.35 3.26 1.65
C LEU A 80 36.33 2.10 2.66
N ALA A 81 36.02 2.34 3.93
CA ALA A 81 35.89 1.29 4.94
C ALA A 81 34.51 0.61 4.94
N ARG A 82 33.53 1.14 4.19
CA ARG A 82 32.18 0.57 4.15
C ARG A 82 32.23 -0.86 3.63
N ASP A 83 31.74 -1.79 4.44
CA ASP A 83 31.50 -3.15 3.97
C ASP A 83 30.14 -3.18 3.26
N ARG A 84 30.16 -3.40 1.95
CA ARG A 84 28.98 -3.74 1.15
C ARG A 84 29.12 -5.19 0.70
N GLY A 85 29.06 -6.10 1.66
CA GLY A 85 28.94 -7.52 1.37
C GLY A 85 27.84 -7.77 0.34
N LYS A 86 28.09 -8.73 -0.56
CA LYS A 86 27.02 -9.29 -1.40
C LYS A 86 26.09 -10.05 -0.47
N ASP A 87 25.01 -9.41 -0.04
CA ASP A 87 24.03 -10.06 0.84
C ASP A 87 23.35 -11.21 0.09
N MET A 88 23.37 -12.41 0.65
CA MET A 88 22.59 -13.53 0.13
C MET A 88 21.17 -13.47 0.69
N VAL A 89 20.19 -13.91 -0.10
CA VAL A 89 18.79 -13.98 0.36
C VAL A 89 18.65 -14.85 1.62
N GLY A 90 19.52 -15.85 1.79
CA GLY A 90 19.58 -16.72 2.97
C GLY A 90 20.16 -16.07 4.24
N ASP A 91 20.81 -14.91 4.14
CA ASP A 91 21.38 -14.21 5.30
C ASP A 91 20.33 -13.42 6.10
N TYR A 92 19.10 -13.35 5.58
CA TYR A 92 17.97 -12.65 6.18
C TYR A 92 17.03 -13.63 6.89
N GLY A 93 16.77 -13.37 8.18
CA GLY A 93 15.75 -14.08 8.96
C GLY A 93 14.31 -13.84 8.46
N PRO A 94 13.30 -14.34 9.20
CA PRO A 94 11.88 -14.18 8.84
C PRO A 94 11.51 -12.71 8.56
N ILE A 95 10.54 -12.53 7.67
CA ILE A 95 10.26 -11.32 6.86
C ILE A 95 10.14 -9.99 7.64
N ALA A 96 9.86 -10.02 8.95
CA ALA A 96 9.70 -8.84 9.79
C ALA A 96 11.00 -8.00 9.93
N ASP A 97 12.17 -8.63 9.93
CA ASP A 97 13.44 -7.94 10.22
C ASP A 97 14.28 -7.61 8.98
N LYS A 98 13.76 -7.92 7.77
CA LYS A 98 14.55 -7.76 6.53
C LYS A 98 14.93 -6.32 6.26
N ALA A 99 14.02 -5.37 6.50
CA ALA A 99 14.29 -3.96 6.24
C ALA A 99 15.32 -3.37 7.20
N GLU A 100 15.25 -3.74 8.49
CA GLU A 100 16.21 -3.27 9.50
C GLU A 100 17.57 -3.96 9.36
N ALA A 101 17.60 -5.27 9.12
CA ALA A 101 18.83 -6.01 8.87
C ALA A 101 19.52 -5.55 7.57
N PHE A 102 18.75 -5.27 6.51
CA PHE A 102 19.25 -4.71 5.25
C PHE A 102 19.85 -3.30 5.46
N ALA A 103 19.13 -2.42 6.16
CA ALA A 103 19.60 -1.06 6.43
C ALA A 103 20.85 -1.03 7.31
N ALA A 104 20.91 -1.88 8.35
CA ALA A 104 22.06 -2.00 9.25
C ALA A 104 23.32 -2.51 8.53
N ARG A 105 23.20 -3.57 7.72
CA ARG A 105 24.34 -4.15 6.99
C ARG A 105 24.87 -3.26 5.87
N ARG A 106 24.02 -2.43 5.26
CA ARG A 106 24.43 -1.48 4.21
C ARG A 106 24.89 -0.11 4.73
N GLY A 107 24.97 0.07 6.05
CA GLY A 107 25.36 1.34 6.66
C GLY A 107 24.42 2.50 6.29
N ILE A 108 23.15 2.19 5.99
CA ILE A 108 22.11 3.19 5.74
C ILE A 108 21.62 3.66 7.12
N THR A 109 22.45 4.43 7.81
CA THR A 109 22.09 5.01 9.11
C THR A 109 21.23 6.25 8.90
N LEU A 110 19.96 6.01 8.57
CA LEU A 110 18.93 7.04 8.47
C LEU A 110 18.82 7.87 9.78
N ARG A 111 19.29 7.33 10.91
CA ARG A 111 19.39 8.02 12.21
C ARG A 111 20.65 8.88 12.41
N GLU A 112 21.78 8.60 11.77
CA GLU A 112 23.02 9.37 12.00
C GLU A 112 23.09 10.63 11.14
N ARG A 113 22.67 10.56 9.86
CA ARG A 113 22.56 11.77 9.03
C ARG A 113 21.51 12.75 9.56
N VAL A 114 20.45 12.24 10.16
CA VAL A 114 19.45 13.07 10.85
C VAL A 114 20.02 13.68 12.14
N LYS A 115 20.88 12.98 12.88
CA LYS A 115 21.61 13.55 14.03
C LYS A 115 22.63 14.62 13.62
N GLU A 116 23.42 14.41 12.57
CA GLU A 116 24.36 15.42 12.07
C GLU A 116 23.64 16.67 11.54
N LEU A 117 22.54 16.48 10.81
CA LEU A 117 21.69 17.59 10.36
C LEU A 117 20.98 18.27 11.54
N ALA A 118 20.53 17.53 12.54
CA ALA A 118 19.92 18.08 13.75
C ALA A 118 20.91 18.85 14.63
N VAL A 119 22.16 18.38 14.76
CA VAL A 119 23.23 19.09 15.48
C VAL A 119 23.59 20.39 14.75
N LYS A 120 23.73 20.34 13.41
CA LYS A 120 24.01 21.54 12.61
C LYS A 120 22.86 22.56 12.61
N VAL A 121 21.62 22.09 12.69
CA VAL A 121 20.44 22.94 12.89
C VAL A 121 20.40 23.48 14.32
N ARG A 122 20.85 22.74 15.33
CA ARG A 122 20.87 23.19 16.73
C ARG A 122 21.86 24.34 16.98
N ASP A 123 23.04 24.30 16.35
CA ASP A 123 24.04 25.40 16.44
C ASP A 123 23.57 26.70 15.78
N MET A 124 22.82 26.62 14.67
CA MET A 124 22.26 27.81 14.02
C MET A 124 21.11 28.47 14.81
N PHE A 125 20.67 27.84 15.90
CA PHE A 125 19.58 28.31 16.77
C PHE A 125 20.04 28.47 18.24
N GLU A 126 21.35 28.44 18.52
CA GLU A 126 21.87 28.76 19.85
C GLU A 126 21.50 30.21 20.22
N GLY A 127 20.63 30.36 21.21
CA GLY A 127 20.08 31.65 21.67
C GLY A 127 18.59 31.87 21.37
N LEU A 128 17.97 31.04 20.52
CA LEU A 128 16.52 31.07 20.31
C LEU A 128 15.82 30.16 21.32
N GLN A 129 15.20 30.75 22.34
CA GLN A 129 14.29 30.03 23.23
C GLN A 129 12.97 29.71 22.50
N LEU A 130 13.00 28.70 21.63
CA LEU A 130 11.80 28.05 21.15
C LEU A 130 11.30 27.11 22.24
N LYS A 131 10.16 27.45 22.85
CA LYS A 131 9.38 26.53 23.69
C LYS A 131 8.92 25.35 22.81
N ALA A 132 9.75 24.33 22.68
CA ALA A 132 9.37 23.07 22.09
C ALA A 132 8.60 22.28 23.14
N GLU A 133 7.27 22.39 23.13
CA GLU A 133 6.43 21.37 23.72
C GLU A 133 6.77 20.02 23.06
N PRO A 134 6.88 18.92 23.82
CA PRO A 134 7.09 17.61 23.24
C PRO A 134 5.93 17.32 22.28
N LEU A 135 6.23 17.29 20.98
CA LEU A 135 5.31 16.80 19.96
C LEU A 135 5.08 15.31 20.25
N THR A 136 4.03 15.01 21.00
CA THR A 136 3.33 13.73 20.86
C THR A 136 3.13 13.53 19.36
N PRO A 137 3.53 12.37 18.78
CA PRO A 137 3.25 12.11 17.38
C PRO A 137 1.75 12.38 17.19
N PRO A 138 1.37 13.24 16.22
CA PRO A 138 -0.03 13.60 16.06
C PRO A 138 -0.81 12.30 15.94
N LYS A 139 -1.85 12.14 16.78
CA LYS A 139 -2.74 10.98 16.71
C LYS A 139 -3.09 10.78 15.24
N PRO A 140 -2.99 9.55 14.70
CA PRO A 140 -3.21 9.32 13.28
C PRO A 140 -4.58 9.88 12.89
N GLN A 141 -4.57 10.91 12.06
CA GLN A 141 -5.77 11.64 11.66
C GLN A 141 -6.42 10.93 10.49
N LEU A 142 -7.75 10.84 10.50
CA LEU A 142 -8.53 10.11 9.50
C LEU A 142 -8.37 10.75 8.12
N GLU A 143 -8.46 12.08 8.06
CA GLU A 143 -8.46 12.89 6.85
C GLU A 143 -7.23 12.62 5.97
N PRO A 144 -5.98 12.78 6.45
CA PRO A 144 -4.80 12.48 5.64
C PRO A 144 -4.62 10.98 5.35
N ALA A 145 -5.17 10.09 6.18
CA ALA A 145 -5.13 8.65 5.90
C ALA A 145 -6.06 8.28 4.73
N VAL A 146 -7.27 8.86 4.69
CA VAL A 146 -8.23 8.69 3.60
C VAL A 146 -7.68 9.24 2.29
N GLU A 147 -7.04 10.42 2.32
CA GLU A 147 -6.44 11.00 1.12
C GLU A 147 -5.32 10.12 0.54
N ARG A 148 -4.38 9.65 1.39
CA ARG A 148 -3.29 8.77 0.96
C ARG A 148 -3.82 7.46 0.36
N TYR A 149 -4.78 6.83 1.04
CA TYR A 149 -5.44 5.63 0.54
C TYR A 149 -6.07 5.87 -0.85
N ALA A 150 -6.83 6.96 -1.00
CA ALA A 150 -7.50 7.27 -2.27
C ALA A 150 -6.49 7.48 -3.41
N ARG A 151 -5.38 8.19 -3.18
CA ARG A 151 -4.31 8.37 -4.18
C ARG A 151 -3.65 7.05 -4.56
N THR A 152 -3.39 6.17 -3.59
CA THR A 152 -2.81 4.84 -3.85
C THR A 152 -3.78 3.95 -4.63
N VAL A 153 -5.09 4.04 -4.36
CA VAL A 153 -6.14 3.34 -5.11
C VAL A 153 -6.31 3.90 -6.53
N GLN A 154 -6.22 5.22 -6.73
CA GLN A 154 -6.21 5.81 -8.06
C GLN A 154 -5.05 5.29 -8.90
N LYS A 155 -3.83 5.32 -8.34
CA LYS A 155 -2.62 4.86 -9.02
C LYS A 155 -2.69 3.38 -9.39
N THR A 156 -3.18 2.52 -8.48
CA THR A 156 -3.38 1.10 -8.78
C THR A 156 -4.41 0.89 -9.89
N ARG A 157 -5.50 1.66 -9.89
CA ARG A 157 -6.52 1.61 -10.94
C ARG A 157 -5.99 2.09 -12.28
N GLU A 158 -5.23 3.18 -12.32
CA GLU A 158 -4.59 3.71 -13.53
C GLU A 158 -3.66 2.67 -14.17
N MET A 159 -2.80 2.03 -13.38
CA MET A 159 -1.93 0.96 -13.89
C MET A 159 -2.71 -0.26 -14.37
N GLY A 160 -3.78 -0.64 -13.67
CA GLY A 160 -4.68 -1.71 -14.09
C GLY A 160 -5.35 -1.41 -15.44
N LEU A 161 -5.79 -0.17 -15.65
CA LEU A 161 -6.33 0.29 -16.94
C LEU A 161 -5.25 0.29 -18.03
N ALA A 162 -4.02 0.65 -17.70
CA ALA A 162 -2.86 0.56 -18.59
C ALA A 162 -2.35 -0.87 -18.81
N ARG A 163 -2.99 -1.89 -18.19
CA ARG A 163 -2.57 -3.31 -18.21
C ARG A 163 -1.14 -3.53 -17.73
N VAL A 164 -0.64 -2.63 -16.89
CA VAL A 164 0.68 -2.76 -16.25
C VAL A 164 0.51 -3.59 -14.98
N PRO A 165 1.26 -4.69 -14.81
CA PRO A 165 1.19 -5.49 -13.59
C PRO A 165 1.61 -4.65 -12.39
N MET A 166 0.88 -4.82 -11.28
CA MET A 166 1.12 -4.08 -10.05
C MET A 166 2.48 -4.45 -9.45
N SER A 167 3.36 -3.45 -9.33
CA SER A 167 4.70 -3.63 -8.74
C SER A 167 4.63 -3.92 -7.24
N GLU A 168 5.57 -4.71 -6.73
CA GLU A 168 5.69 -5.03 -5.29
C GLU A 168 5.70 -3.77 -4.39
N PRO A 169 6.45 -2.69 -4.72
CA PRO A 169 6.43 -1.49 -3.90
C PRO A 169 5.05 -0.83 -3.81
N LEU A 170 4.27 -0.83 -4.90
CA LEU A 170 2.92 -0.26 -4.86
C LEU A 170 1.96 -1.13 -4.05
N ARG A 171 2.15 -2.45 -4.06
CA ARG A 171 1.36 -3.37 -3.24
C ARG A 171 1.61 -3.13 -1.75
N ALA A 172 2.88 -3.04 -1.36
CA ALA A 172 3.24 -2.68 -0.01
C ALA A 172 2.69 -1.31 0.41
N MET A 173 2.68 -0.31 -0.49
CA MET A 173 2.08 1.00 -0.22
C MET A 173 0.56 0.89 0.02
N HIS A 174 -0.16 0.18 -0.85
CA HIS A 174 -1.60 -0.01 -0.73
C HIS A 174 -1.96 -0.73 0.58
N GLU A 175 -1.28 -1.83 0.89
CA GLU A 175 -1.48 -2.57 2.14
C GLU A 175 -1.19 -1.71 3.37
N ARG A 176 -0.13 -0.89 3.33
CA ARG A 176 0.20 0.03 4.42
C ARG A 176 -0.87 1.10 4.62
N ASP A 177 -1.41 1.67 3.55
CA ASP A 177 -2.45 2.69 3.63
C ASP A 177 -3.78 2.09 4.15
N GLU A 178 -4.12 0.87 3.74
CA GLU A 178 -5.26 0.13 4.29
C GLU A 178 -5.08 -0.15 5.78
N ALA A 179 -3.91 -0.65 6.19
CA ALA A 179 -3.60 -0.89 7.60
C ALA A 179 -3.63 0.41 8.43
N ALA A 180 -3.16 1.52 7.88
CA ALA A 180 -3.20 2.82 8.55
C ALA A 180 -4.64 3.32 8.77
N LEU A 181 -5.53 3.10 7.79
CA LEU A 181 -6.95 3.41 7.94
C LEU A 181 -7.61 2.52 9.00
N ASP A 182 -7.38 1.22 8.93
CA ASP A 182 -7.96 0.26 9.86
C ASP A 182 -7.44 0.43 11.30
N ALA A 183 -6.22 0.93 11.46
CA ALA A 183 -5.66 1.31 12.76
C ALA A 183 -6.35 2.54 13.38
N ILE A 184 -6.86 3.47 12.56
CA ILE A 184 -7.64 4.63 13.04
C ILE A 184 -9.06 4.19 13.36
N ARG A 185 -9.69 3.46 12.43
CA ARG A 185 -11.06 2.97 12.57
C ARG A 185 -11.17 1.55 12.02
N PRO A 186 -11.50 0.55 12.85
CA PRO A 186 -11.58 -0.84 12.44
C PRO A 186 -12.51 -1.07 11.22
N GLY A 187 -11.95 -1.60 10.15
CA GLY A 187 -12.67 -1.93 8.92
C GLY A 187 -13.01 -0.72 8.03
N ALA A 188 -12.43 0.45 8.29
CA ALA A 188 -12.59 1.62 7.45
C ALA A 188 -12.10 1.40 6.02
N ALA A 189 -11.00 0.66 5.83
CA ALA A 189 -10.49 0.35 4.49
C ALA A 189 -11.51 -0.43 3.67
N ARG A 190 -12.16 -1.43 4.28
CA ARG A 190 -13.23 -2.23 3.65
C ARG A 190 -14.45 -1.39 3.30
N ASP A 191 -14.88 -0.52 4.21
CA ASP A 191 -16.09 0.29 4.03
C ASP A 191 -15.89 1.31 2.90
N LEU A 192 -14.74 2.01 2.89
CA LEU A 192 -14.38 2.90 1.79
C LEU A 192 -14.24 2.14 0.48
N ARG A 193 -13.64 0.94 0.50
CA ARG A 193 -13.51 0.09 -0.69
C ARG A 193 -14.85 -0.25 -1.32
N ASN A 194 -15.85 -0.59 -0.50
CA ASN A 194 -17.19 -0.86 -0.99
C ASN A 194 -17.86 0.41 -1.53
N ALA A 195 -17.69 1.54 -0.84
CA ALA A 195 -18.29 2.81 -1.23
C ALA A 195 -17.75 3.33 -2.57
N TRP A 196 -16.42 3.39 -2.76
CA TRP A 196 -15.86 3.93 -3.99
C TRP A 196 -16.04 2.98 -5.20
N ARG A 197 -16.22 1.68 -4.96
CA ARG A 197 -16.61 0.73 -6.02
C ARG A 197 -18.02 0.98 -6.52
N ALA A 198 -18.91 1.46 -5.67
CA ALA A 198 -20.26 1.87 -6.05
C ALA A 198 -20.29 3.26 -6.70
N ASP A 199 -19.46 4.19 -6.21
CA ASP A 199 -19.32 5.54 -6.76
C ASP A 199 -17.85 5.93 -6.94
N LEU A 200 -17.39 5.91 -8.19
CA LEU A 200 -16.02 6.29 -8.55
C LEU A 200 -15.72 7.77 -8.29
N LYS A 201 -16.73 8.66 -8.24
CA LYS A 201 -16.50 10.08 -7.94
C LYS A 201 -16.00 10.29 -6.52
N LEU A 202 -16.44 9.44 -5.59
CA LEU A 202 -15.94 9.45 -4.21
C LEU A 202 -14.43 9.24 -4.15
N LEU A 203 -13.87 8.42 -5.05
CA LEU A 203 -12.43 8.20 -5.09
C LEU A 203 -11.66 9.47 -5.47
N ASP A 204 -12.19 10.26 -6.41
CA ASP A 204 -11.59 11.53 -6.84
C ASP A 204 -11.68 12.61 -5.76
N THR A 205 -12.83 12.73 -5.09
CA THR A 205 -12.99 13.71 -3.99
C THR A 205 -12.05 13.42 -2.83
N MET A 206 -11.95 12.15 -2.42
CA MET A 206 -11.02 11.73 -1.37
C MET A 206 -9.56 12.00 -1.74
N ALA A 207 -9.15 11.70 -2.98
CA ALA A 207 -7.78 11.92 -3.43
C ALA A 207 -7.39 13.41 -3.54
N ARG A 208 -8.37 14.30 -3.70
CA ARG A 208 -8.20 15.76 -3.67
C ARG A 208 -8.22 16.34 -2.25
N GLY A 209 -8.50 15.52 -1.24
CA GLY A 209 -8.57 15.92 0.17
C GLY A 209 -9.97 16.30 0.65
N ASP A 210 -11.03 16.24 -0.19
CA ASP A 210 -12.41 16.39 0.30
C ASP A 210 -12.92 15.06 0.85
N VAL A 211 -12.70 14.89 2.15
CA VAL A 211 -13.01 13.66 2.89
C VAL A 211 -14.34 13.71 3.62
N ARG A 212 -15.16 14.76 3.44
CA ARG A 212 -16.43 14.94 4.17
C ARG A 212 -17.40 13.79 3.91
N GLN A 213 -17.58 13.42 2.65
CA GLN A 213 -18.46 12.32 2.26
C GLN A 213 -17.93 10.98 2.74
N ALA A 214 -16.61 10.76 2.65
CA ALA A 214 -15.97 9.55 3.14
C ALA A 214 -16.13 9.38 4.66
N ARG A 215 -15.97 10.48 5.41
CA ARG A 215 -16.17 10.49 6.86
C ARG A 215 -17.62 10.19 7.23
N ALA A 216 -18.59 10.80 6.56
CA ALA A 216 -20.01 10.52 6.79
C ALA A 216 -20.35 9.03 6.55
N LEU A 217 -19.82 8.45 5.48
CA LEU A 217 -19.98 7.02 5.18
C LEU A 217 -19.35 6.12 6.24
N LEU A 218 -18.15 6.47 6.71
CA LEU A 218 -17.46 5.73 7.75
C LEU A 218 -18.18 5.84 9.10
N ASP A 219 -18.75 7.01 9.43
CA ASP A 219 -19.53 7.22 10.66
C ASP A 219 -20.83 6.41 10.60
N GLU A 220 -21.48 6.36 9.44
CA GLU A 220 -22.67 5.52 9.21
C GLU A 220 -22.33 4.03 9.33
N ALA A 221 -21.26 3.58 8.69
CA ALA A 221 -20.81 2.18 8.77
C ALA A 221 -20.42 1.77 10.20
N GLU A 222 -19.86 2.69 10.98
CA GLU A 222 -19.58 2.48 12.40
C GLU A 222 -20.87 2.32 13.21
N ARG A 223 -21.88 3.17 13.02
CA ARG A 223 -23.19 3.05 13.69
C ARG A 223 -23.88 1.74 13.36
N VAL A 224 -23.80 1.31 12.11
CA VAL A 224 -24.29 -0.01 11.70
C VAL A 224 -23.58 -1.11 12.50
N ARG A 225 -22.26 -1.03 12.72
CA ARG A 225 -21.56 -2.05 13.51
C ARG A 225 -21.82 -1.97 15.02
N SER A 226 -21.97 -0.78 15.58
CA SER A 226 -22.05 -0.57 17.02
C SER A 226 -23.48 -0.65 17.58
N ASP A 227 -24.50 -0.31 16.80
CA ASP A 227 -25.89 -0.24 17.26
C ASP A 227 -26.79 -1.26 16.53
N PRO A 228 -27.15 -2.38 17.22
CA PRO A 228 -28.10 -3.36 16.71
C PRO A 228 -29.50 -2.80 16.40
N SER A 229 -29.97 -1.78 17.15
CA SER A 229 -31.28 -1.17 16.94
C SER A 229 -31.29 -0.32 15.67
N TYR A 230 -30.24 0.47 15.45
CA TYR A 230 -30.07 1.24 14.21
C TYR A 230 -30.05 0.34 12.97
N ARG A 231 -29.40 -0.84 13.06
CA ARG A 231 -29.44 -1.85 12.00
C ARG A 231 -30.84 -2.40 11.74
N ALA A 232 -31.60 -2.67 12.80
CA ALA A 232 -32.97 -3.13 12.69
C ALA A 232 -33.86 -2.06 12.02
N ASP A 233 -33.72 -0.79 12.38
CA ASP A 233 -34.45 0.30 11.72
C ASP A 233 -34.09 0.44 10.24
N ARG A 234 -32.79 0.39 9.89
CA ARG A 234 -32.32 0.39 8.49
C ARG A 234 -32.87 -0.81 7.71
N PHE A 235 -32.92 -1.99 8.33
CA PHE A 235 -33.49 -3.19 7.73
C PHE A 235 -34.97 -2.97 7.39
N VAL A 236 -35.78 -2.50 8.35
CA VAL A 236 -37.22 -2.23 8.12
C VAL A 236 -37.39 -1.20 7.00
N ALA A 237 -36.57 -0.15 6.97
CA ALA A 237 -36.63 0.88 5.93
C ALA A 237 -36.31 0.32 4.53
N GLU A 238 -35.23 -0.45 4.38
CA GLU A 238 -34.86 -1.07 3.10
C GLU A 238 -35.88 -2.13 2.67
N TRP A 239 -36.38 -2.93 3.60
CA TRP A 239 -37.42 -3.92 3.35
C TRP A 239 -38.70 -3.26 2.81
N THR A 240 -39.15 -2.19 3.48
CA THR A 240 -40.31 -1.41 3.07
C THR A 240 -40.11 -0.76 1.70
N ARG A 241 -38.90 -0.27 1.40
CA ARG A 241 -38.56 0.31 0.09
C ARG A 241 -38.63 -0.73 -1.03
N LEU A 242 -38.03 -1.90 -0.83
CA LEU A 242 -38.06 -3.00 -1.79
C LEU A 242 -39.49 -3.51 -2.02
N ARG A 243 -40.30 -3.59 -0.96
CA ARG A 243 -41.72 -3.93 -1.05
C ARG A 243 -42.48 -2.93 -1.92
N LYS A 244 -42.31 -1.62 -1.69
CA LYS A 244 -42.95 -0.59 -2.54
C LYS A 244 -42.52 -0.69 -4.00
N GLN A 245 -41.24 -0.96 -4.26
CA GLN A 245 -40.74 -1.19 -5.63
C GLN A 245 -41.35 -2.44 -6.26
N GLN A 246 -41.53 -3.52 -5.49
CA GLN A 246 -42.16 -4.74 -5.95
C GLN A 246 -43.65 -4.52 -6.28
N GLU A 247 -44.39 -3.84 -5.41
CA GLU A 247 -45.81 -3.51 -5.61
C GLU A 247 -45.99 -2.61 -6.84
N HIS A 248 -45.14 -1.59 -6.98
CA HIS A 248 -45.12 -0.73 -8.16
C HIS A 248 -44.81 -1.52 -9.44
N ALA A 249 -43.77 -2.36 -9.43
CA ALA A 249 -43.43 -3.18 -10.59
C ALA A 249 -44.55 -4.16 -10.97
N ARG A 250 -45.26 -4.75 -9.99
CA ARG A 250 -46.44 -5.59 -10.25
C ARG A 250 -47.61 -4.80 -10.81
N PHE A 251 -47.89 -3.64 -10.23
CA PHE A 251 -49.01 -2.79 -10.65
C PHE A 251 -48.81 -2.29 -12.10
N TRP A 252 -47.59 -1.92 -12.48
CA TRP A 252 -47.26 -1.44 -13.83
C TRP A 252 -46.85 -2.55 -14.81
N GLY A 253 -46.93 -3.83 -14.43
CA GLY A 253 -46.55 -4.95 -15.30
C GLY A 253 -45.06 -5.03 -15.66
N GLU A 254 -44.18 -4.43 -14.86
CA GLU A 254 -42.72 -4.44 -15.04
C GLU A 254 -42.09 -5.76 -14.57
N GLU A 255 -42.57 -6.89 -15.08
CA GLU A 255 -42.17 -8.23 -14.61
C GLU A 255 -40.66 -8.47 -14.67
N HIS A 256 -39.98 -7.89 -15.66
CA HIS A 256 -38.52 -7.99 -15.81
C HIS A 256 -37.72 -7.41 -14.62
N LYS A 257 -38.30 -6.52 -13.81
CA LYS A 257 -37.65 -5.97 -12.61
C LYS A 257 -37.85 -6.84 -11.37
N LEU A 258 -38.89 -7.66 -11.34
CA LEU A 258 -39.25 -8.49 -10.18
C LEU A 258 -38.14 -9.45 -9.74
N PRO A 259 -37.42 -10.16 -10.64
CA PRO A 259 -36.33 -11.04 -10.22
C PRO A 259 -35.23 -10.30 -9.45
N LYS A 260 -34.88 -9.08 -9.88
CA LYS A 260 -33.86 -8.25 -9.22
C LYS A 260 -34.34 -7.77 -7.85
N ILE A 261 -35.60 -7.33 -7.74
CA ILE A 261 -36.18 -6.88 -6.48
C ILE A 261 -36.29 -8.05 -5.49
N ASN A 262 -36.77 -9.21 -5.95
CA ASN A 262 -36.88 -10.44 -5.15
C ASN A 262 -35.51 -10.93 -4.67
N ALA A 263 -34.49 -10.90 -5.54
CA ALA A 263 -33.12 -11.23 -5.16
C ALA A 263 -32.58 -10.27 -4.08
N GLY A 264 -32.91 -8.98 -4.17
CA GLY A 264 -32.60 -7.99 -3.14
C GLY A 264 -33.25 -8.33 -1.79
N MET A 265 -34.55 -8.65 -1.79
CA MET A 265 -35.26 -9.04 -0.57
C MET A 265 -34.73 -10.36 0.02
N ALA A 266 -34.39 -11.34 -0.81
CA ALA A 266 -33.77 -12.59 -0.39
C ALA A 266 -32.41 -12.35 0.28
N GLY A 267 -31.59 -11.47 -0.31
CA GLY A 267 -30.30 -11.08 0.26
C GLY A 267 -30.44 -10.39 1.61
N LEU A 268 -31.48 -9.57 1.76
CA LEU A 268 -31.80 -8.90 3.01
C LEU A 268 -32.27 -9.91 4.08
N ALA A 269 -33.18 -10.83 3.75
CA ALA A 269 -33.58 -11.90 4.67
C ALA A 269 -32.41 -12.80 5.11
N LYS A 270 -31.49 -13.11 4.19
CA LYS A 270 -30.27 -13.89 4.48
C LYS A 270 -29.28 -13.15 5.39
N SER A 271 -29.27 -11.83 5.40
CA SER A 271 -28.41 -11.08 6.34
C SER A 271 -28.89 -11.23 7.78
N LEU A 272 -30.18 -11.47 7.98
CA LEU A 272 -30.77 -11.73 9.29
C LEU A 272 -30.36 -13.09 9.88
N GLU A 273 -30.24 -14.14 9.04
CA GLU A 273 -29.72 -15.45 9.49
C GLU A 273 -28.31 -15.37 10.10
N ARG A 274 -27.54 -14.35 9.71
CA ARG A 274 -26.17 -14.13 10.18
C ARG A 274 -26.10 -13.29 11.45
N ASP A 275 -27.22 -12.75 11.91
CA ASP A 275 -27.26 -11.84 13.06
C ASP A 275 -28.46 -12.12 13.99
N ALA A 276 -28.20 -12.96 15.01
CA ALA A 276 -29.20 -13.34 16.00
C ALA A 276 -29.72 -12.16 16.85
N GLN A 277 -28.91 -11.11 17.05
CA GLN A 277 -29.32 -9.93 17.82
C GLN A 277 -30.34 -9.10 17.03
N MET A 278 -30.12 -8.91 15.72
CA MET A 278 -31.10 -8.28 14.85
C MET A 278 -32.39 -9.10 14.76
N GLU A 279 -32.31 -10.43 14.70
CA GLU A 279 -33.49 -11.30 14.64
C GLU A 279 -34.38 -11.12 15.87
N SER A 280 -33.79 -11.03 17.06
CA SER A 280 -34.53 -10.76 18.30
C SER A 280 -35.19 -9.38 18.31
N LEU A 281 -34.55 -8.36 17.75
CA LEU A 281 -35.09 -6.99 17.70
C LEU A 281 -36.19 -6.80 16.65
N LEU A 282 -36.13 -7.57 15.54
CA LEU A 282 -37.12 -7.51 14.47
C LEU A 282 -38.34 -8.40 14.72
N ARG A 283 -38.23 -9.43 15.58
CA ARG A 283 -39.34 -10.32 15.96
C ARG A 283 -40.58 -9.57 16.48
N PRO A 284 -40.49 -8.60 17.40
CA PRO A 284 -41.66 -7.81 17.83
C PRO A 284 -42.20 -6.88 16.72
N ARG A 285 -41.39 -6.58 15.70
CA ARG A 285 -41.73 -5.73 14.55
C ARG A 285 -42.17 -6.50 13.30
N ALA A 286 -42.44 -7.80 13.42
CA ALA A 286 -42.84 -8.65 12.29
C ALA A 286 -44.04 -8.11 11.49
N ARG A 287 -44.98 -7.42 12.17
CA ARG A 287 -46.12 -6.76 11.51
C ARG A 287 -45.71 -5.64 10.55
N GLU A 288 -44.65 -4.89 10.86
CA GLU A 288 -44.12 -3.84 9.99
C GLU A 288 -43.48 -4.43 8.71
N LEU A 289 -42.97 -5.66 8.80
CA LEU A 289 -42.40 -6.39 7.67
C LEU A 289 -43.46 -7.05 6.77
N GLY A 290 -44.75 -6.90 7.09
CA GLY A 290 -45.86 -7.47 6.33
C GLY A 290 -46.17 -8.93 6.65
N LEU A 291 -45.55 -9.49 7.69
CA LEU A 291 -45.86 -10.84 8.19
C LEU A 291 -47.06 -10.75 9.14
N GLY A 292 -48.22 -11.18 8.65
CA GLY A 292 -49.48 -11.21 9.39
C GLY A 292 -49.51 -12.28 10.49
N ILE A 293 -50.33 -12.01 11.52
CA ILE A 293 -50.54 -12.78 12.75
C ILE A 293 -50.75 -14.27 12.45
N GLY A 294 -49.72 -15.09 12.69
CA GLY A 294 -49.75 -16.54 12.50
C GLY A 294 -48.37 -17.19 12.60
N MET A 295 -47.43 -16.58 13.36
CA MET A 295 -46.08 -17.11 13.50
C MET A 295 -46.09 -18.35 14.42
N GLU A 296 -45.49 -19.45 13.96
CA GLU A 296 -45.14 -20.57 14.85
C GLU A 296 -43.90 -20.14 15.68
N PRO A 297 -43.96 -20.14 17.02
CA PRO A 297 -42.85 -19.69 17.86
C PRO A 297 -41.53 -20.48 17.66
N ALA A 298 -41.59 -21.63 16.98
CA ALA A 298 -40.47 -22.52 16.73
C ALA A 298 -39.63 -22.20 15.47
N ARG A 299 -40.10 -21.35 14.54
CA ARG A 299 -39.35 -21.00 13.31
C ARG A 299 -38.68 -19.62 13.44
N GLY A 300 -37.47 -19.50 12.89
CA GLY A 300 -36.72 -18.24 12.85
C GLY A 300 -37.32 -17.27 11.82
N LEU A 301 -37.36 -15.98 12.17
CA LEU A 301 -37.94 -14.89 11.35
C LEU A 301 -37.26 -14.79 9.97
N SER A 302 -35.95 -15.04 9.92
CA SER A 302 -35.16 -15.07 8.69
C SER A 302 -35.60 -16.15 7.70
N ARG A 303 -35.91 -17.35 8.22
CA ARG A 303 -36.42 -18.48 7.44
C ARG A 303 -37.84 -18.22 6.94
N GLU A 304 -38.70 -17.64 7.78
CA GLU A 304 -40.06 -17.27 7.38
C GLU A 304 -40.07 -16.19 6.29
N LEU A 305 -39.24 -15.15 6.39
CA LEU A 305 -39.09 -14.12 5.35
C LEU A 305 -38.57 -14.69 4.03
N SER A 306 -37.71 -15.72 4.09
CA SER A 306 -37.17 -16.39 2.90
C SER A 306 -38.19 -17.35 2.26
N ASP A 307 -38.98 -18.04 3.07
CA ASP A 307 -40.03 -18.97 2.64
C ASP A 307 -41.24 -18.24 2.06
N TRP A 308 -41.61 -17.08 2.61
CA TRP A 308 -42.76 -16.28 2.17
C TRP A 308 -42.68 -15.82 0.69
N PHE A 309 -41.46 -15.73 0.13
CA PHE A 309 -41.23 -15.41 -1.28
C PHE A 309 -40.82 -16.62 -2.14
N GLY A 310 -40.94 -17.84 -1.62
CA GLY A 310 -40.70 -19.05 -2.41
C GLY A 310 -39.25 -19.24 -2.87
N LEU A 311 -38.27 -18.75 -2.08
CA LEU A 311 -36.84 -18.82 -2.41
C LEU A 311 -36.10 -19.95 -1.67
N SER A 312 -36.76 -20.70 -0.80
CA SER A 312 -36.24 -22.00 -0.37
C SER A 312 -36.39 -22.99 -1.52
N ARG A 313 -35.25 -23.29 -2.16
CA ARG A 313 -35.02 -24.33 -3.16
C ARG A 313 -36.13 -25.40 -3.21
N GLY A 314 -36.89 -25.39 -4.31
CA GLY A 314 -37.54 -26.57 -4.86
C GLY A 314 -38.50 -27.34 -3.94
N ARG A 315 -39.76 -26.92 -3.89
CA ARG A 315 -40.86 -27.89 -3.95
C ARG A 315 -41.54 -27.73 -5.29
N GLY A 316 -41.36 -28.75 -6.13
CA GLY A 316 -41.98 -28.84 -7.44
C GLY A 316 -43.49 -28.74 -7.33
N LEU A 317 -44.04 -27.84 -8.14
CA LEU A 317 -45.40 -27.95 -8.63
C LEU A 317 -45.50 -29.25 -9.42
N SER A 318 -45.93 -30.32 -8.76
CA SER A 318 -46.49 -31.48 -9.44
C SER A 318 -47.95 -31.15 -9.71
N ARG A 319 -48.31 -31.17 -10.99
CA ARG A 319 -49.68 -31.43 -11.44
C ARG A 319 -50.13 -32.80 -10.95
#